data_AF-A0A1S9BUU9-F1
#
_entry.id   AF-A0A1S9BUU9-F1
#
_cell.length_a   1.000
_cell.length_b   1.000
_cell.length_c   1.000
_cell.angle_alpha   90.00
_cell.angle_beta   90.00
_cell.angle_gamma   90.00
#
_symmetry.space_group_name_H-M   'P 1'
#
loop_
_entity.id
_entity.type
_entity.pdbx_description
1 polymer ?
#
loop_
_entity_poly.entity_id
_entity_poly.type
_entity_poly.pdbx_seq_one_letter_code
_entity_poly.pdbx_strand_id
1 'polypeptide(L)'
;MPDKSEILELYEAMEQSKESYTIFLNEYFSHIDSLIASHDLPALNSYFNELSGLDTKEKKALIYSSSAFRIRSIKEALIKEYDVKLTMFWDDVSDSNELLDKYNKTIFMIRRLNSALPDEYKQEAHLYLQTVSPYIVNAAFSDPTVRLGKPDYIYITLAMDFIQNERYDPALILLQFVNNKNSELLNLIDKLKSLKKKNLKETK
;
A
#
# COMPACT_ATOMS: atom_id res chain seq x y z
N MET A 1 2.14 26.53 -13.08
CA MET A 1 0.77 26.42 -12.56
C MET A 1 -0.15 26.56 -13.76
N PRO A 2 -1.10 25.63 -13.98
CA PRO A 2 -2.03 25.71 -15.11
C PRO A 2 -2.88 26.98 -15.03
N ASP A 3 -3.27 27.52 -16.18
CA ASP A 3 -4.09 28.73 -16.26
C ASP A 3 -5.53 28.43 -15.77
N LYS A 4 -6.21 29.45 -15.23
CA LYS A 4 -7.56 29.31 -14.67
C LYS A 4 -8.58 28.89 -15.75
N SER A 5 -8.36 29.30 -16.99
CA SER A 5 -9.13 28.90 -18.18
C SER A 5 -9.01 27.39 -18.45
N GLU A 6 -7.79 26.86 -18.45
CA GLU A 6 -7.50 25.44 -18.69
C GLU A 6 -8.15 24.54 -17.61
N ILE A 7 -8.18 25.00 -16.35
CA ILE A 7 -8.84 24.29 -15.26
C ILE A 7 -10.38 24.27 -15.45
N LEU A 8 -10.96 25.38 -15.90
CA LEU A 8 -12.40 25.49 -16.16
C LEU A 8 -12.83 24.59 -17.33
N GLU A 9 -12.11 24.64 -18.44
CA GLU A 9 -12.36 23.76 -19.60
C GLU A 9 -12.25 22.27 -19.22
N LEU A 10 -11.30 21.93 -18.34
CA LEU A 10 -11.18 20.58 -17.81
C LEU A 10 -12.41 20.17 -16.99
N TYR A 11 -12.89 21.03 -16.08
CA TYR A 11 -14.07 20.72 -15.26
C TYR A 11 -15.34 20.62 -16.12
N GLU A 12 -15.51 21.49 -17.12
CA GLU A 12 -16.63 21.41 -18.05
C GLU A 12 -16.61 20.11 -18.85
N ALA A 13 -15.44 19.70 -19.37
CA ALA A 13 -15.29 18.42 -20.06
C ALA A 13 -15.57 17.22 -19.15
N MET A 14 -15.19 17.30 -17.87
CA MET A 14 -15.49 16.26 -16.88
C MET A 14 -16.99 16.17 -16.58
N GLU A 15 -17.68 17.29 -16.41
CA GLU A 15 -19.11 17.32 -16.14
C GLU A 15 -19.91 16.78 -17.33
N GLN A 16 -19.55 17.17 -18.56
CA GLN A 16 -20.18 16.67 -19.78
C GLN A 16 -19.98 15.16 -20.00
N SER A 17 -18.88 14.60 -19.47
CA SER A 17 -18.53 13.17 -19.63
C SER A 17 -18.83 12.32 -18.39
N LYS A 18 -19.42 12.90 -17.34
CA LYS A 18 -19.56 12.30 -16.01
C LYS A 18 -20.24 10.94 -16.02
N GLU A 19 -21.33 10.80 -16.76
CA GLU A 19 -22.08 9.54 -16.85
C GLU A 19 -21.25 8.45 -17.51
N SER A 20 -20.60 8.77 -18.64
CA SER A 20 -19.68 7.85 -19.32
C SER A 20 -18.49 7.44 -18.46
N TYR A 21 -17.91 8.35 -17.68
CA TYR A 21 -16.85 8.01 -16.73
C TYR A 21 -17.35 7.13 -15.60
N THR A 22 -18.56 7.38 -15.11
CA THR A 22 -19.16 6.61 -14.01
C THR A 22 -19.45 5.18 -14.47
N ILE A 23 -20.03 5.00 -15.66
CA ILE A 23 -20.26 3.67 -16.26
C ILE A 23 -18.94 2.91 -16.38
N PHE A 24 -17.93 3.52 -17.00
CA PHE A 24 -16.62 2.91 -17.17
C PHE A 24 -15.97 2.54 -15.82
N LEU A 25 -16.00 3.43 -14.82
CA LEU A 25 -15.45 3.16 -13.50
C LEU A 25 -16.20 2.02 -12.80
N ASN A 26 -17.52 1.95 -12.93
CA ASN A 26 -18.31 0.86 -12.36
C ASN A 26 -17.97 -0.49 -13.00
N GLU A 27 -17.82 -0.54 -14.32
CA GLU A 27 -17.38 -1.76 -15.03
C GLU A 27 -15.97 -2.16 -14.60
N TYR A 28 -15.06 -1.18 -14.51
CA TYR A 28 -13.70 -1.37 -14.03
C TYR A 28 -13.67 -1.96 -12.61
N PHE A 29 -14.36 -1.35 -11.64
CA PHE A 29 -14.39 -1.87 -10.26
C PHE A 29 -15.11 -3.21 -10.16
N SER A 30 -16.18 -3.44 -10.94
CA SER A 30 -16.86 -4.75 -10.96
C SER A 30 -15.92 -5.87 -11.43
N HIS A 31 -15.07 -5.60 -12.42
CA HIS A 31 -14.08 -6.59 -12.85
C HIS A 31 -13.01 -6.80 -11.77
N ILE A 32 -12.50 -5.72 -11.17
CA ILE A 32 -11.55 -5.80 -10.05
C ILE A 32 -12.13 -6.60 -8.88
N ASP A 33 -13.38 -6.39 -8.50
CA ASP A 33 -14.07 -7.13 -7.43
C ASP A 33 -14.05 -8.64 -7.71
N SER A 34 -14.32 -9.05 -8.95
CA SER A 34 -14.26 -10.46 -9.33
C SER A 34 -12.86 -11.09 -9.17
N LEU A 35 -11.81 -10.31 -9.40
CA LEU A 35 -10.41 -10.74 -9.26
C LEU A 35 -9.95 -10.75 -7.80
N ILE A 36 -10.46 -9.83 -6.98
CA ILE A 36 -10.24 -9.81 -5.53
C ILE A 36 -10.93 -11.02 -4.90
N ALA A 37 -12.20 -11.25 -5.20
CA ALA A 37 -12.97 -12.38 -4.66
C ALA A 37 -12.31 -13.74 -4.96
N SER A 38 -11.74 -13.90 -6.17
CA SER A 38 -11.03 -15.11 -6.57
C SER A 38 -9.57 -15.16 -6.11
N HIS A 39 -9.04 -14.07 -5.55
CA HIS A 39 -7.64 -13.90 -5.14
C HIS A 39 -6.63 -14.16 -6.29
N ASP A 40 -7.03 -13.87 -7.54
CA ASP A 40 -6.20 -14.13 -8.73
C ASP A 40 -5.26 -12.95 -9.02
N LEU A 41 -4.12 -12.91 -8.32
CA LEU A 41 -3.11 -11.87 -8.49
C LEU A 41 -2.52 -11.81 -9.93
N PRO A 42 -2.21 -12.94 -10.61
CA PRO A 42 -1.79 -12.92 -12.00
C PRO A 42 -2.81 -12.25 -12.94
N ALA A 43 -4.09 -12.61 -12.84
CA ALA A 43 -5.15 -12.00 -13.65
C ALA A 43 -5.32 -10.52 -13.33
N LEU A 44 -5.28 -10.14 -12.04
CA LEU A 44 -5.28 -8.73 -11.63
C LEU A 44 -4.13 -7.95 -12.28
N ASN A 45 -2.92 -8.52 -12.28
CA ASN A 45 -1.78 -7.85 -12.89
C ASN A 45 -1.89 -7.75 -14.43
N SER A 46 -2.43 -8.78 -15.10
CA SER A 46 -2.72 -8.71 -16.55
C SER A 46 -3.70 -7.58 -16.85
N TYR A 47 -4.81 -7.51 -16.10
CA TYR A 47 -5.83 -6.49 -16.29
C TYR A 47 -5.24 -5.08 -16.16
N PHE A 48 -4.41 -4.81 -15.15
CA PHE A 48 -3.73 -3.51 -15.02
C PHE A 48 -2.78 -3.18 -16.18
N ASN A 49 -2.15 -4.18 -16.80
CA ASN A 49 -1.26 -3.97 -17.96
C ASN A 49 -2.08 -3.66 -19.22
N GLU A 50 -3.21 -4.33 -19.43
CA GLU A 50 -4.13 -4.04 -20.54
C GLU A 50 -4.65 -2.60 -20.46
N LEU A 51 -4.91 -2.11 -19.25
CA LEU A 51 -5.38 -0.73 -19.03
C LEU A 51 -4.35 0.34 -19.40
N SER A 52 -3.06 -0.01 -19.45
CA SER A 52 -2.02 0.92 -19.89
C SER A 52 -2.12 1.29 -21.37
N GLY A 53 -2.84 0.47 -22.15
CA GLY A 53 -3.12 0.66 -23.58
C GLY A 53 -4.44 1.34 -23.90
N LEU A 54 -5.22 1.79 -22.90
CA LEU A 54 -6.54 2.41 -23.14
C LEU A 54 -6.48 3.79 -23.82
N ASP A 55 -7.59 4.11 -24.49
CA ASP A 55 -7.84 5.38 -25.15
C ASP A 55 -7.87 6.56 -24.14
N THR A 56 -7.69 7.78 -24.68
CA THR A 56 -7.52 8.98 -23.85
C THR A 56 -8.68 9.27 -22.89
N LYS A 57 -9.92 8.91 -23.22
CA LYS A 57 -11.11 9.17 -22.39
C LYS A 57 -11.17 8.24 -21.16
N GLU A 58 -10.97 6.95 -21.36
CA GLU A 58 -10.98 5.93 -20.29
C GLU A 58 -9.76 6.09 -19.37
N LYS A 59 -8.60 6.37 -19.99
CA LYS A 59 -7.38 6.70 -19.25
C LYS A 59 -7.56 7.93 -18.36
N LYS A 60 -8.27 8.96 -18.82
CA LYS A 60 -8.64 10.13 -18.00
C LYS A 60 -9.51 9.72 -16.82
N ALA A 61 -10.54 8.90 -17.01
CA ALA A 61 -11.40 8.44 -15.92
C ALA A 61 -10.61 7.75 -14.78
N LEU A 62 -9.66 6.88 -15.14
CA LEU A 62 -8.78 6.22 -14.17
C LEU A 62 -7.81 7.19 -13.47
N ILE A 63 -7.20 8.12 -14.22
CA ILE A 63 -6.27 9.12 -13.68
C ILE A 63 -6.96 10.03 -12.66
N TYR A 64 -8.26 10.27 -12.75
CA TYR A 64 -8.98 11.09 -11.78
C TYR A 64 -9.62 10.29 -10.63
N SER A 65 -9.43 8.96 -10.61
CA SER A 65 -9.95 8.08 -9.55
C SER A 65 -8.88 7.77 -8.52
N SER A 66 -9.02 8.35 -7.31
CA SER A 66 -8.12 8.02 -6.19
C SER A 66 -8.17 6.53 -5.81
N SER A 67 -9.34 5.90 -5.92
CA SER A 67 -9.52 4.47 -5.70
C SER A 67 -8.71 3.64 -6.70
N ALA A 68 -8.67 4.01 -7.98
CA ALA A 68 -7.86 3.31 -8.98
C ALA A 68 -6.35 3.39 -8.67
N PHE A 69 -5.87 4.57 -8.25
CA PHE A 69 -4.48 4.72 -7.79
C PHE A 69 -4.16 3.83 -6.59
N ARG A 70 -5.04 3.80 -5.59
CA ARG A 70 -4.86 3.00 -4.38
C ARG A 70 -4.83 1.51 -4.70
N ILE A 71 -5.75 1.01 -5.52
CA ILE A 71 -5.75 -0.40 -5.93
C ILE A 71 -4.46 -0.73 -6.69
N ARG A 72 -3.96 0.18 -7.54
CA ARG A 72 -2.66 -0.01 -8.19
C ARG A 72 -1.51 -0.11 -7.19
N SER A 73 -1.45 0.79 -6.20
CA SER A 73 -0.42 0.76 -5.14
C SER A 73 -0.50 -0.53 -4.31
N ILE A 74 -1.71 -0.99 -3.99
CA ILE A 74 -1.94 -2.26 -3.29
C ILE A 74 -1.47 -3.42 -4.16
N LYS A 75 -1.83 -3.46 -5.45
CA LYS A 75 -1.39 -4.49 -6.40
C LYS A 75 0.14 -4.61 -6.45
N GLU A 76 0.85 -3.48 -6.52
CA GLU A 76 2.32 -3.48 -6.51
C GLU A 76 2.90 -4.06 -5.22
N ALA A 77 2.25 -3.84 -4.07
CA ALA A 77 2.62 -4.47 -2.80
C ALA A 77 2.28 -5.97 -2.76
N LEU A 78 1.11 -6.38 -3.25
CA LEU A 78 0.68 -7.78 -3.30
C LEU A 78 1.66 -8.64 -4.11
N ILE A 79 2.17 -8.13 -5.23
CA ILE A 79 3.21 -8.81 -6.03
C ILE A 79 4.45 -9.08 -5.17
N LYS A 80 4.89 -8.09 -4.38
CA LYS A 80 6.05 -8.25 -3.50
C LYS A 80 5.77 -9.23 -2.36
N GLU A 81 4.60 -9.18 -1.76
CA GLU A 81 4.16 -10.12 -0.72
C GLU A 81 4.19 -11.56 -1.22
N TYR A 82 3.64 -11.79 -2.42
CA TYR A 82 3.65 -13.08 -3.09
C TYR A 82 5.08 -13.58 -3.34
N ASP A 83 5.96 -12.72 -3.90
CA ASP A 83 7.36 -13.06 -4.20
C ASP A 83 8.14 -13.54 -2.97
N VAL A 84 7.89 -12.92 -1.79
CA VAL A 84 8.57 -13.25 -0.54
C VAL A 84 7.77 -14.17 0.39
N LYS A 85 6.62 -14.69 -0.06
CA LYS A 85 5.72 -15.58 0.69
C LYS A 85 5.24 -15.01 2.03
N LEU A 86 4.91 -13.72 2.05
CA LEU A 86 4.17 -13.13 3.17
C LEU A 86 2.66 -13.40 3.00
N THR A 87 1.91 -13.36 4.10
CA THR A 87 0.45 -13.29 4.06
C THR A 87 0.04 -12.08 3.23
N MET A 88 -0.84 -12.28 2.25
CA MET A 88 -1.20 -11.21 1.33
C MET A 88 -2.21 -10.30 2.01
N PHE A 89 -2.07 -9.00 1.75
CA PHE A 89 -2.90 -7.99 2.40
C PHE A 89 -4.40 -8.15 2.14
N TRP A 90 -4.77 -8.80 1.05
CA TRP A 90 -6.14 -9.00 0.62
C TRP A 90 -6.74 -10.37 0.97
N ASP A 91 -6.04 -11.23 1.71
CA ASP A 91 -6.48 -12.62 1.96
C ASP A 91 -7.83 -12.73 2.71
N ASP A 92 -8.28 -11.65 3.33
CA ASP A 92 -9.48 -11.54 4.17
C ASP A 92 -10.49 -10.52 3.63
N VAL A 93 -10.39 -10.12 2.36
CA VAL A 93 -11.35 -9.20 1.71
C VAL A 93 -11.97 -9.83 0.48
N SER A 94 -13.21 -9.44 0.18
CA SER A 94 -14.00 -10.02 -0.90
C SER A 94 -14.21 -9.09 -2.09
N ASP A 95 -14.02 -7.78 -1.91
CA ASP A 95 -14.21 -6.78 -2.96
C ASP A 95 -13.30 -5.56 -2.80
N SER A 96 -13.35 -4.65 -3.77
CA SER A 96 -12.54 -3.44 -3.80
C SER A 96 -12.90 -2.45 -2.70
N ASN A 97 -14.15 -2.40 -2.24
CA ASN A 97 -14.55 -1.51 -1.15
C ASN A 97 -13.90 -1.96 0.17
N GLU A 98 -14.02 -3.24 0.51
CA GLU A 98 -13.38 -3.82 1.69
C GLU A 98 -11.85 -3.67 1.64
N LEU A 99 -11.25 -3.89 0.47
CA LEU A 99 -9.81 -3.71 0.26
C LEU A 99 -9.37 -2.25 0.49
N LEU A 100 -10.13 -1.30 -0.08
CA LEU A 100 -9.85 0.13 0.07
C LEU A 100 -10.08 0.60 1.51
N ASP A 101 -11.10 0.10 2.20
CA ASP A 101 -11.36 0.41 3.61
C ASP A 101 -10.23 -0.11 4.51
N LYS A 102 -9.76 -1.33 4.27
CA LYS A 102 -8.59 -1.88 4.96
C LYS A 102 -7.34 -1.03 4.71
N TYR A 103 -7.12 -0.59 3.48
CA TYR A 103 -6.00 0.28 3.12
C TYR A 103 -6.10 1.68 3.74
N ASN A 104 -7.29 2.27 3.74
CA ASN A 104 -7.58 3.55 4.39
C ASN A 104 -7.36 3.47 5.91
N LYS A 105 -7.74 2.36 6.54
CA LYS A 105 -7.44 2.09 7.94
C LYS A 105 -5.93 2.02 8.18
N THR A 106 -5.17 1.36 7.31
CA THR A 106 -3.70 1.35 7.37
C THR A 106 -3.11 2.76 7.31
N ILE A 107 -3.52 3.56 6.33
CA ILE A 107 -3.11 4.96 6.19
C ILE A 107 -3.37 5.74 7.48
N PHE A 108 -4.57 5.57 8.06
CA PHE A 108 -4.97 6.25 9.28
C PHE A 108 -4.13 5.81 10.50
N MET A 109 -3.83 4.52 10.64
CA MET A 109 -2.97 4.02 11.71
C MET A 109 -1.53 4.52 11.57
N ILE A 110 -0.99 4.61 10.35
CA ILE A 110 0.33 5.21 10.12
C ILE A 110 0.33 6.69 10.54
N ARG A 111 -0.71 7.45 10.19
CA ARG A 111 -0.85 8.84 10.62
C ARG A 111 -0.91 8.98 12.14
N ARG A 112 -1.59 8.06 12.84
CA ARG A 112 -1.65 8.06 14.30
C ARG A 112 -0.27 7.90 14.93
N LEU A 113 0.56 6.98 14.43
CA LEU A 113 1.94 6.83 14.90
C LEU A 113 2.78 8.10 14.67
N ASN A 114 2.64 8.73 13.51
CA ASN A 114 3.38 9.96 13.17
C ASN A 114 2.88 11.22 13.90
N SER A 115 1.70 11.17 14.53
CA SER A 115 1.10 12.33 15.19
C SER A 115 1.55 12.45 16.65
N ALA A 116 1.50 13.67 17.18
CA ALA A 116 1.70 13.95 18.61
C ALA A 116 0.44 13.58 19.42
N LEU A 117 0.02 12.31 19.32
CA LEU A 117 -1.09 11.76 20.09
C LEU A 117 -0.58 11.08 21.37
N PRO A 118 -1.41 11.01 22.43
CA PRO A 118 -1.13 10.17 23.60
C PRO A 118 -0.88 8.70 23.23
N ASP A 119 -0.04 8.02 24.01
CA ASP A 119 0.41 6.65 23.71
C ASP A 119 -0.73 5.63 23.63
N GLU A 120 -1.81 5.82 24.40
CA GLU A 120 -3.01 4.99 24.36
C GLU A 120 -3.60 4.89 22.93
N TYR A 121 -3.65 6.01 22.20
CA TYR A 121 -4.14 6.03 20.81
C TYR A 121 -3.14 5.48 19.80
N LYS A 122 -1.86 5.40 20.17
CA LYS A 122 -0.80 4.79 19.36
C LYS A 122 -0.78 3.29 19.54
N GLN A 123 -1.16 2.77 20.70
CA GLN A 123 -1.18 1.33 20.97
C GLN A 123 -2.07 0.57 19.98
N GLU A 124 -3.27 1.09 19.68
CA GLU A 124 -4.14 0.50 18.64
C GLU A 124 -3.46 0.47 17.27
N ALA A 125 -2.74 1.55 16.92
CA ALA A 125 -2.02 1.64 15.66
C ALA A 125 -0.85 0.64 15.59
N HIS A 126 -0.09 0.47 16.68
CA HIS A 126 0.96 -0.55 16.79
C HIS A 126 0.37 -1.96 16.59
N LEU A 127 -0.68 -2.30 17.34
CA LEU A 127 -1.31 -3.63 17.25
C LEU A 127 -1.83 -3.93 15.85
N TYR A 128 -2.50 -2.98 15.22
CA TYR A 128 -3.01 -3.14 13.85
C TYR A 128 -1.87 -3.24 12.83
N LEU A 129 -0.88 -2.34 12.88
CA LEU A 129 0.17 -2.30 11.86
C LEU A 129 1.13 -3.49 11.93
N GLN A 130 1.20 -4.19 13.06
CA GLN A 130 1.90 -5.49 13.16
C GLN A 130 1.27 -6.60 12.29
N THR A 131 -0.03 -6.47 11.95
CA THR A 131 -0.70 -7.42 11.05
C THR A 131 -0.58 -6.99 9.58
N VAL A 132 -0.10 -5.77 9.32
CA VAL A 132 0.05 -5.23 7.96
C VAL A 132 1.44 -5.51 7.44
N SER A 133 1.53 -5.97 6.19
CA SER A 133 2.80 -6.23 5.54
C SER A 133 3.61 -4.94 5.31
N PRO A 134 4.95 -4.99 5.45
CA PRO A 134 5.84 -3.87 5.14
C PRO A 134 5.63 -3.27 3.75
N TYR A 135 5.27 -4.08 2.75
CA TYR A 135 5.08 -3.60 1.38
C TYR A 135 3.85 -2.71 1.25
N ILE A 136 2.78 -2.99 2.01
CA ILE A 136 1.59 -2.14 2.06
C ILE A 136 1.89 -0.84 2.79
N VAL A 137 2.65 -0.89 3.88
CA VAL A 137 3.11 0.32 4.58
C VAL A 137 3.92 1.20 3.62
N ASN A 138 4.86 0.61 2.87
CA ASN A 138 5.64 1.34 1.87
C ASN A 138 4.78 1.85 0.71
N ALA A 139 3.78 1.07 0.27
CA ALA A 139 2.83 1.51 -0.75
C ALA A 139 2.07 2.76 -0.29
N ALA A 140 1.67 2.85 0.99
CA ALA A 140 0.99 4.02 1.54
C ALA A 140 1.86 5.28 1.53
N PHE A 141 3.18 5.16 1.72
CA PHE A 141 4.11 6.27 1.57
C PHE A 141 4.38 6.65 0.09
N SER A 142 4.18 5.70 -0.82
CA SER A 142 4.36 5.89 -2.26
C SER A 142 3.08 6.35 -2.97
N ASP A 143 1.93 6.32 -2.28
CA ASP A 143 0.64 6.76 -2.79
C ASP A 143 0.60 8.30 -2.92
N PRO A 144 0.50 8.85 -4.15
CA PRO A 144 0.51 10.29 -4.37
C PRO A 144 -0.73 11.00 -3.80
N THR A 145 -1.79 10.25 -3.46
CA THR A 145 -3.03 10.78 -2.88
C THR A 145 -2.95 10.93 -1.36
N VAL A 146 -1.84 10.50 -0.73
CA VAL A 146 -1.72 10.41 0.73
C VAL A 146 -0.46 11.13 1.22
N ARG A 147 -0.63 11.99 2.23
CA ARG A 147 0.48 12.54 3.02
C ARG A 147 0.52 11.86 4.39
N LEU A 148 1.66 11.25 4.72
CA LEU A 148 1.84 10.43 5.94
C LEU A 148 2.88 10.96 6.93
N GLY A 149 3.78 11.86 6.54
CA GLY A 149 4.75 12.46 7.47
C GLY A 149 6.16 11.88 7.31
N LYS A 150 6.76 11.39 8.41
CA LYS A 150 8.17 10.97 8.48
C LYS A 150 8.31 9.46 8.22
N PRO A 151 8.71 9.01 7.01
CA PRO A 151 8.75 7.58 6.68
C PRO A 151 9.76 6.78 7.51
N ASP A 152 10.99 7.29 7.66
CA ASP A 152 12.06 6.60 8.39
C ASP A 152 11.68 6.29 9.85
N TYR A 153 10.99 7.23 10.52
CA TYR A 153 10.48 7.01 11.88
C TYR A 153 9.49 5.84 11.92
N ILE A 154 8.50 5.81 11.01
CA ILE A 154 7.50 4.73 10.96
C ILE A 154 8.14 3.38 10.64
N TYR A 155 9.05 3.32 9.68
CA TYR A 155 9.72 2.08 9.32
C TYR A 155 10.55 1.53 10.49
N ILE A 156 11.29 2.39 11.20
CA ILE A 156 12.05 1.97 12.38
C ILE A 156 11.12 1.52 13.51
N THR A 157 10.08 2.31 13.82
CA THR A 157 9.11 1.99 14.87
C THR A 157 8.45 0.63 14.63
N LEU A 158 7.91 0.40 13.44
CA LEU A 158 7.27 -0.87 13.11
C LEU A 158 8.29 -2.02 13.06
N ALA A 159 9.51 -1.78 12.59
CA ALA A 159 10.55 -2.82 12.61
C ALA A 159 10.88 -3.27 14.04
N MET A 160 10.92 -2.33 14.99
CA MET A 160 11.13 -2.66 16.41
C MET A 160 9.97 -3.49 16.98
N ASP A 161 8.72 -3.17 16.63
CA ASP A 161 7.56 -3.98 17.02
C ASP A 161 7.66 -5.41 16.49
N PHE A 162 8.05 -5.59 15.23
CA PHE A 162 8.25 -6.93 14.66
C PHE A 162 9.40 -7.68 15.35
N ILE A 163 10.50 -7.00 15.71
CA ILE A 163 11.62 -7.60 16.44
C ILE A 163 11.19 -8.07 17.83
N GLN A 164 10.39 -7.26 18.54
CA GLN A 164 9.87 -7.63 19.87
C GLN A 164 9.00 -8.89 19.83
N ASN A 165 8.36 -9.17 18.69
CA ASN A 165 7.55 -10.36 18.46
C ASN A 165 8.31 -11.48 17.72
N GLU A 166 9.65 -11.41 17.67
CA GLU A 166 10.52 -12.39 17.00
C GLU A 166 10.27 -12.58 15.50
N ARG A 167 9.57 -11.63 14.86
CA ARG A 167 9.26 -11.62 13.42
C ARG A 167 10.33 -10.87 12.64
N TYR A 168 11.48 -11.52 12.43
CA TYR A 168 12.65 -10.85 11.83
C TYR A 168 12.51 -10.54 10.33
N ASP A 169 11.71 -11.29 9.58
CA ASP A 169 11.53 -11.11 8.14
C ASP A 169 10.86 -9.77 7.78
N PRO A 170 9.66 -9.46 8.30
CA PRO A 170 9.03 -8.16 8.05
C PRO A 170 9.85 -6.99 8.63
N ALA A 171 10.52 -7.19 9.78
CA ALA A 171 11.42 -6.18 10.34
C ALA A 171 12.55 -5.82 9.36
N LEU A 172 13.23 -6.83 8.81
CA LEU A 172 14.32 -6.62 7.85
C LEU A 172 13.83 -5.88 6.59
N ILE A 173 12.62 -6.16 6.11
CA ILE A 173 12.04 -5.48 4.94
C ILE A 173 11.79 -3.99 5.26
N LEU A 174 11.17 -3.67 6.39
CA LEU A 174 10.95 -2.27 6.80
C LEU A 174 12.26 -1.50 6.92
N LEU A 175 13.26 -2.10 7.56
CA LEU A 175 14.58 -1.47 7.72
C LEU A 175 15.27 -1.20 6.37
N GLN A 176 14.97 -1.97 5.31
CA GLN A 176 15.48 -1.68 3.98
C GLN A 176 14.88 -0.41 3.38
N PHE A 177 13.63 -0.06 3.71
CA PHE A 177 12.95 1.15 3.23
C PHE A 177 13.39 2.44 3.92
N VAL A 178 14.11 2.37 5.04
CA VAL A 178 14.68 3.55 5.71
C VAL A 178 15.67 4.24 4.78
N ASN A 179 15.45 5.51 4.45
CA ASN A 179 16.33 6.24 3.54
C ASN A 179 17.66 6.61 4.23
N ASN A 180 17.59 7.12 5.46
CA ASN A 180 18.75 7.62 6.19
C ASN A 180 19.30 6.55 7.16
N LYS A 181 20.05 5.58 6.63
CA LYS A 181 20.66 4.54 7.45
C LYS A 181 21.96 5.03 8.08
N ASN A 182 22.03 5.03 9.41
CA ASN A 182 23.27 5.29 10.17
C ASN A 182 24.00 3.96 10.48
N SER A 183 25.20 4.05 11.07
CA SER A 183 26.02 2.89 11.42
C SER A 183 25.31 1.92 12.38
N GLU A 184 24.56 2.45 13.34
CA GLU A 184 23.79 1.64 14.30
C GLU A 184 22.70 0.82 13.60
N LEU A 185 21.97 1.43 12.66
CA LEU A 185 20.93 0.75 11.89
C LEU A 185 21.51 -0.33 10.98
N LEU A 186 22.65 -0.06 10.35
CA LEU A 186 23.36 -1.04 9.53
C LEU A 186 23.82 -2.24 10.38
N ASN A 187 24.39 -1.97 11.55
CA ASN A 187 24.78 -3.01 12.51
C ASN A 187 23.58 -3.85 12.97
N LEU A 188 22.43 -3.20 13.23
CA LEU A 188 21.18 -3.89 13.57
C LEU A 188 20.72 -4.81 12.44
N ILE A 189 20.68 -4.30 11.20
CA ILE A 189 20.30 -5.09 10.02
C ILE A 189 21.19 -6.33 9.89
N ASP A 190 22.50 -6.19 10.05
CA ASP A 190 23.44 -7.31 9.93
C ASP A 190 23.29 -8.33 11.07
N LYS A 191 23.05 -7.85 12.30
CA LYS A 191 22.73 -8.72 13.43
C LYS A 191 21.45 -9.52 13.18
N LEU A 192 20.38 -8.88 12.69
CA LEU A 192 19.11 -9.55 12.38
C LEU A 192 19.25 -10.59 11.26
N LYS A 193 20.01 -10.27 10.20
CA LYS A 193 20.33 -11.25 9.14
C LYS A 193 21.06 -12.47 9.69
N SER A 194 21.97 -12.29 10.65
CA SER A 194 22.71 -13.38 11.29
C SER A 194 21.81 -14.27 12.14
N LEU A 195 20.87 -13.69 12.88
CA LEU A 195 19.90 -14.41 13.71
C LEU A 195 18.95 -15.24 12.85
N LYS A 196 18.43 -14.67 11.75
CA LYS A 196 17.61 -15.39 10.78
C LYS A 196 18.33 -16.66 10.25
N LYS A 197 19.61 -16.54 9.90
CA LYS A 197 20.41 -17.68 9.40
C LYS A 197 20.63 -18.78 10.45
N LYS A 198 20.69 -18.43 11.74
CA LYS A 198 20.81 -19.42 12.83
C LYS A 198 19.49 -20.17 13.05
N ASN A 199 18.37 -19.46 13.14
CA ASN A 199 17.06 -20.08 13.31
C ASN A 199 16.73 -21.07 12.17
N LEU A 200 17.06 -20.72 10.92
CA LEU A 200 16.90 -21.61 9.76
C LEU A 200 17.72 -22.91 9.82
N LYS A 201 18.83 -22.93 10.58
CA LYS A 201 19.68 -24.12 10.75
C LYS A 201 19.22 -25.02 11.89
N GLU A 202 18.51 -24.47 12.88
CA GLU A 202 18.01 -25.22 14.03
C GLU A 202 16.66 -25.90 13.74
N THR A 203 15.91 -25.43 12.73
CA THR A 203 14.64 -26.01 12.28
C THR A 203 14.75 -27.02 11.12
N LYS A 204 15.96 -27.42 10.70
CA LYS A 204 16.19 -28.46 9.68
C LYS A 204 16.86 -29.69 10.28
#